data_AF-A0A1E7F6D5-F1
#
_entry.id   AF-A0A1E7F6D5-F1
#
_cell.length_a   1.000
_cell.length_b   1.000
_cell.length_c   1.000
_cell.angle_alpha   90.00
_cell.angle_beta   90.00
_cell.angle_gamma   90.00
#
_symmetry.space_group_name_H-M   'P 1'
#
loop_
_entity.id
_entity.type
_entity.pdbx_description
1 polymer ?
#
loop_
_entity_poly.entity_id
_entity_poly.type
_entity_poly.pdbx_seq_one_letter_code
_entity_poly.pdbx_strand_id
1 'polypeptide(L)'
;MGGAVESLVVASNFLFCGFEGISKSLPEVTVGMVHAWNLASPNEPPLEFHMQQNLIPYAHPTAVKKLLVVEGNTILSGSKDGSIKLWSFEAASAANPKGGFVLTQNLLGHAREITGLAVVDTMLWSCSTDGSIRIWDMKQPGAPCQHCITMAPENNSPQQPIPPSSPTGGQPTNNGPGHTNAVTGLVNFKSAAGNFVLSCSLDGTVKAWNGVTGQCVASEDHGEGVVTMTMIGDGNGKPCLLLGLESGTMFIRNLEPTAKIQDAFSPLIQLSYFSAIVHDGAVRSLCKGPAGTFYTAGDDGKVLVYQVTGDLGL
;
A
#
# COMPACT_ATOMS: atom_id res chain seq x y z
N MET A 1 -1.92 -26.63 -8.14
CA MET A 1 -1.01 -26.28 -7.03
C MET A 1 -0.74 -24.80 -7.15
N GLY A 2 -1.08 -24.00 -6.13
CA GLY A 2 -0.81 -22.57 -6.11
C GLY A 2 0.53 -22.28 -5.45
N GLY A 3 1.21 -21.23 -5.87
CA GLY A 3 2.40 -20.69 -5.19
C GLY A 3 2.00 -19.80 -4.00
N ALA A 4 2.94 -18.98 -3.53
CA ALA A 4 2.75 -18.14 -2.35
C ALA A 4 1.59 -17.16 -2.53
N VAL A 5 0.73 -17.07 -1.50
CA VAL A 5 -0.29 -16.03 -1.38
C VAL A 5 0.38 -14.76 -0.86
N GLU A 6 0.24 -13.66 -1.60
CA GLU A 6 0.98 -12.42 -1.37
C GLU A 6 0.05 -11.29 -0.91
N SER A 7 -1.23 -11.34 -1.29
CA SER A 7 -2.22 -10.35 -0.90
C SER A 7 -3.62 -10.96 -0.81
N LEU A 8 -4.35 -10.61 0.25
CA LEU A 8 -5.75 -10.97 0.45
C LEU A 8 -6.54 -9.72 0.80
N VAL A 9 -7.69 -9.53 0.15
CA VAL A 9 -8.61 -8.43 0.47
C VAL A 9 -10.03 -8.97 0.44
N VAL A 10 -10.80 -8.68 1.48
CA VAL A 10 -12.25 -8.95 1.50
C VAL A 10 -12.96 -7.63 1.26
N ALA A 11 -13.83 -7.60 0.25
CA ALA A 11 -14.66 -6.44 -0.04
C ALA A 11 -16.00 -6.87 -0.62
N SER A 12 -17.08 -6.23 -0.14
CA SER A 12 -18.45 -6.61 -0.48
C SER A 12 -18.69 -8.10 -0.19
N ASN A 13 -19.09 -8.90 -1.18
CA ASN A 13 -19.28 -10.35 -1.06
C ASN A 13 -18.12 -11.16 -1.64
N PHE A 14 -16.95 -10.56 -1.88
CA PHE A 14 -15.82 -11.24 -2.51
C PHE A 14 -14.61 -11.30 -1.59
N LEU A 15 -13.95 -12.45 -1.59
CA LEU A 15 -12.56 -12.58 -1.18
C LEU A 15 -11.70 -12.50 -2.43
N PHE A 16 -10.76 -11.57 -2.49
CA PHE A 16 -9.76 -11.45 -3.53
C PHE A 16 -8.42 -11.97 -3.02
N CYS A 17 -7.72 -12.75 -3.84
CA CYS A 17 -6.37 -13.25 -3.55
C CYS A 17 -5.45 -12.96 -4.72
N GLY A 18 -4.34 -12.28 -4.45
CA GLY A 18 -3.20 -12.11 -5.33
C GLY A 18 -2.11 -13.09 -4.92
N PHE A 19 -1.60 -13.86 -5.88
CA PHE A 19 -0.63 -14.91 -5.59
C PHE A 19 0.26 -15.19 -6.81
N GLU A 20 1.36 -15.91 -6.56
CA GLU A 20 2.19 -16.47 -7.62
C GLU A 20 1.61 -17.82 -8.07
N GLY A 21 1.27 -17.92 -9.35
CA GLY A 21 0.79 -19.14 -9.99
C GLY A 21 1.78 -19.67 -11.02
N ILE A 22 1.39 -20.76 -11.66
CA ILE A 22 2.14 -21.36 -12.77
C ILE A 22 1.33 -21.14 -14.06
N SER A 23 2.00 -20.75 -15.14
CA SER A 23 1.35 -20.55 -16.43
C SER A 23 0.74 -21.85 -16.95
N LYS A 24 -0.53 -21.79 -17.37
CA LYS A 24 -1.23 -22.93 -18.00
C LYS A 24 -0.59 -23.34 -19.33
N SER A 25 0.02 -22.40 -20.06
CA SER A 25 0.67 -22.67 -21.35
C SER A 25 2.15 -23.06 -21.24
N LEU A 26 2.83 -22.60 -20.19
CA LEU A 26 4.25 -22.83 -19.95
C LEU A 26 4.47 -23.23 -18.48
N PRO A 27 4.40 -24.54 -18.14
CA PRO A 27 4.43 -25.01 -16.75
C PRO A 27 5.71 -24.66 -15.95
N GLU A 28 6.80 -24.29 -16.63
CA GLU A 28 8.07 -23.87 -16.03
C GLU A 28 8.08 -22.37 -15.66
N VAL A 29 7.06 -21.62 -16.08
CA VAL A 29 7.00 -20.16 -15.93
C VAL A 29 5.99 -19.78 -14.85
N THR A 30 6.44 -19.00 -13.87
CA THR A 30 5.56 -18.41 -12.87
C THR A 30 4.87 -17.15 -13.40
N VAL A 31 3.64 -16.91 -12.97
CA VAL A 31 2.81 -15.78 -13.38
C VAL A 31 2.05 -15.23 -12.18
N GLY A 32 1.64 -13.97 -12.24
CA GLY A 32 0.77 -13.35 -11.24
C GLY A 32 -0.68 -13.67 -11.50
N MET A 33 -1.33 -14.29 -10.52
CA MET A 33 -2.74 -14.64 -10.58
C MET A 33 -3.53 -13.78 -9.59
N VAL A 34 -4.74 -13.40 -10.00
CA VAL A 34 -5.76 -12.86 -9.08
C VAL A 34 -7.01 -13.68 -9.22
N HIS A 35 -7.50 -14.18 -8.08
CA HIS A 35 -8.76 -14.90 -7.97
C HIS A 35 -9.73 -14.13 -7.09
N ALA A 36 -11.01 -14.20 -7.41
CA ALA A 36 -12.10 -13.70 -6.57
C ALA A 36 -13.12 -14.80 -6.29
N TRP A 37 -13.34 -15.14 -5.01
CA TRP A 37 -14.36 -16.08 -4.57
C TRP A 37 -15.59 -15.31 -4.08
N ASN A 38 -16.77 -15.67 -4.58
CA ASN A 38 -18.02 -15.15 -4.06
C ASN A 38 -18.34 -15.85 -2.74
N LEU A 39 -18.28 -15.10 -1.64
CA LEU A 39 -18.55 -15.59 -0.28
C LEU A 39 -20.03 -15.97 -0.07
N ALA A 40 -20.94 -15.45 -0.90
CA ALA A 40 -22.35 -15.86 -0.90
C ALA A 40 -22.59 -17.19 -1.64
N SER A 41 -21.69 -17.57 -2.54
CA SER A 41 -21.76 -18.82 -3.33
C SER A 41 -20.44 -19.59 -3.24
N PRO A 42 -20.05 -20.09 -2.05
CA PRO A 42 -18.71 -20.64 -1.80
C PRO A 42 -18.38 -21.90 -2.61
N ASN A 43 -19.38 -22.56 -3.19
CA ASN A 43 -19.21 -23.75 -4.02
C ASN A 43 -18.89 -23.41 -5.49
N GLU A 44 -19.04 -22.16 -5.91
CA GLU A 44 -18.68 -21.74 -7.26
C GLU A 44 -17.17 -21.58 -7.41
N PRO A 45 -16.59 -21.93 -8.57
CA PRO A 45 -15.17 -21.67 -8.82
C PRO A 45 -14.90 -20.16 -8.80
N PRO A 46 -13.69 -19.73 -8.42
CA PRO A 46 -13.35 -18.32 -8.39
C PRO A 46 -13.39 -17.70 -9.78
N LEU A 47 -13.68 -16.41 -9.83
CA LEU A 47 -13.42 -15.59 -11.00
C LEU A 47 -11.91 -15.41 -11.14
N GLU A 48 -11.37 -15.75 -12.31
CA GLU A 48 -9.95 -15.53 -12.63
C GLU A 48 -9.80 -14.20 -13.39
N PHE A 49 -8.76 -13.43 -13.05
CA PHE A 49 -8.44 -12.16 -13.70
C PHE A 49 -7.42 -12.43 -14.81
N HIS A 50 -7.77 -12.09 -16.04
CA HIS A 50 -6.94 -12.32 -17.21
C HIS A 50 -6.65 -11.00 -17.92
N MET A 51 -5.39 -10.70 -18.22
CA MET A 51 -5.06 -9.55 -19.08
C MET A 51 -5.79 -9.64 -20.42
N GLN A 52 -5.97 -10.86 -20.92
CA GLN A 52 -6.80 -11.13 -22.08
C GLN A 52 -7.39 -12.54 -21.98
N GLN A 53 -8.72 -12.64 -21.90
CA GLN A 53 -9.52 -13.84 -21.57
C GLN A 53 -9.04 -15.17 -22.18
N ASN A 54 -8.43 -15.14 -23.38
CA ASN A 54 -8.00 -16.35 -24.11
C ASN A 54 -6.52 -16.39 -24.51
N LEU A 55 -5.80 -15.26 -24.47
CA LEU A 55 -4.39 -15.19 -24.89
C LEU A 55 -3.45 -15.13 -23.70
N ILE A 56 -3.87 -14.47 -22.62
CA ILE A 56 -3.03 -14.16 -21.48
C ILE A 56 -3.86 -14.45 -20.20
N PRO A 57 -4.00 -15.74 -19.82
CA PRO A 57 -4.91 -16.20 -18.76
C PRO A 57 -4.31 -15.99 -17.36
N TYR A 58 -3.72 -14.83 -17.13
CA TYR A 58 -3.11 -14.42 -15.87
C TYR A 58 -3.20 -12.89 -15.73
N ALA A 59 -3.14 -12.41 -14.48
CA ALA A 59 -3.31 -11.00 -14.18
C ALA A 59 -2.03 -10.20 -14.48
N HIS A 60 -0.87 -10.75 -14.15
CA HIS A 60 0.44 -10.11 -14.35
C HIS A 60 1.52 -11.10 -14.79
N PRO A 61 2.56 -10.66 -15.53
CA PRO A 61 3.71 -11.50 -15.86
C PRO A 61 4.45 -12.10 -14.66
N THR A 62 4.31 -11.50 -13.48
CA THR A 62 4.97 -11.96 -12.23
C THR A 62 4.03 -11.82 -11.04
N ALA A 63 4.41 -12.34 -9.87
CA ALA A 63 3.58 -12.39 -8.65
C ALA A 63 2.85 -11.07 -8.34
N VAL A 64 1.57 -11.18 -7.94
CA VAL A 64 0.74 -10.05 -7.52
C VAL A 64 1.02 -9.75 -6.06
N LYS A 65 1.73 -8.67 -5.78
CA LYS A 65 2.21 -8.31 -4.43
C LYS A 65 1.21 -7.52 -3.60
N LYS A 66 0.34 -6.74 -4.23
CA LYS A 66 -0.70 -5.95 -3.54
C LYS A 66 -2.00 -5.91 -4.31
N LEU A 67 -3.10 -5.95 -3.56
CA LEU A 67 -4.45 -5.69 -4.03
C LEU A 67 -5.06 -4.53 -3.25
N LEU A 68 -5.85 -3.70 -3.92
CA LEU A 68 -6.68 -2.68 -3.30
C LEU A 68 -8.04 -2.65 -3.99
N VAL A 69 -9.13 -2.73 -3.20
CA VAL A 69 -10.49 -2.54 -3.73
C VAL A 69 -10.87 -1.09 -3.52
N VAL A 70 -11.38 -0.45 -4.57
CA VAL A 70 -11.86 0.94 -4.56
C VAL A 70 -13.34 0.97 -4.89
N GLU A 71 -13.99 2.11 -4.67
CA GLU A 71 -15.43 2.27 -4.92
C GLU A 71 -15.80 1.90 -6.37
N GLY A 72 -17.02 1.38 -6.55
CA GLY A 72 -17.54 0.99 -7.88
C GLY A 72 -17.04 -0.35 -8.40
N ASN A 73 -16.72 -1.32 -7.53
CA ASN A 73 -16.23 -2.66 -7.88
C ASN A 73 -14.96 -2.63 -8.76
N THR A 74 -14.10 -1.63 -8.55
CA THR A 74 -12.79 -1.59 -9.21
C THR A 74 -11.73 -2.18 -8.29
N ILE A 75 -10.88 -3.04 -8.84
CA ILE A 75 -9.78 -3.70 -8.15
C ILE A 75 -8.49 -3.19 -8.76
N LEU A 76 -7.53 -2.85 -7.91
CA LEU A 76 -6.17 -2.51 -8.29
C LEU A 76 -5.27 -3.68 -7.92
N SER A 77 -4.40 -4.10 -8.82
CA SER A 77 -3.36 -5.09 -8.54
C SER A 77 -1.98 -4.54 -8.87
N GLY A 78 -1.09 -4.53 -7.88
CA GLY A 78 0.32 -4.19 -8.00
C GLY A 78 1.16 -5.44 -8.04
N SER A 79 2.11 -5.51 -8.97
CA SER A 79 2.89 -6.71 -9.25
C SER A 79 4.38 -6.56 -8.93
N LYS A 80 5.06 -7.69 -8.85
CA LYS A 80 6.53 -7.77 -8.72
C LYS A 80 7.26 -7.13 -9.91
N ASP A 81 6.61 -7.07 -11.06
CA ASP A 81 7.13 -6.43 -12.29
C ASP A 81 7.03 -4.89 -12.29
N GLY A 82 6.46 -4.27 -11.24
CA GLY A 82 6.32 -2.82 -11.13
C GLY A 82 5.14 -2.24 -11.92
N SER A 83 4.31 -3.06 -12.56
CA SER A 83 3.04 -2.63 -13.15
C SER A 83 1.91 -2.62 -12.12
N ILE A 84 0.97 -1.71 -12.33
CA ILE A 84 -0.31 -1.66 -11.62
C ILE A 84 -1.42 -1.80 -12.64
N LYS A 85 -2.38 -2.69 -12.37
CA LYS A 85 -3.53 -2.92 -13.25
C LYS A 85 -4.82 -2.57 -12.55
N LEU A 86 -5.72 -1.95 -13.31
CA LEU A 86 -7.07 -1.61 -12.90
C LEU A 86 -8.04 -2.60 -13.53
N TRP A 87 -8.93 -3.14 -12.73
CA TRP A 87 -9.91 -4.13 -13.15
C TRP A 87 -11.29 -3.70 -12.73
N SER A 88 -12.25 -3.75 -13.65
CA SER A 88 -13.64 -3.42 -13.34
C SER A 88 -14.53 -4.62 -13.57
N PHE A 89 -15.55 -4.78 -12.72
CA PHE A 89 -16.50 -5.87 -12.86
C PHE A 89 -17.49 -5.60 -13.99
N GLU A 90 -17.54 -6.50 -14.96
CA GLU A 90 -18.59 -6.57 -15.98
C GLU A 90 -19.63 -7.61 -15.58
N ALA A 91 -20.90 -7.20 -15.63
CA ALA A 91 -22.02 -8.07 -15.33
C ALA A 91 -22.16 -9.20 -16.36
N ALA A 92 -22.91 -10.24 -15.98
CA ALA A 92 -23.17 -11.37 -16.85
C ALA A 92 -23.81 -10.93 -18.19
N SER A 93 -23.29 -11.49 -19.28
CA SER A 93 -23.79 -11.26 -20.63
C SER A 93 -23.83 -12.58 -21.41
N ALA A 94 -24.40 -12.57 -22.62
CA ALA A 94 -24.40 -13.75 -23.48
C ALA A 94 -22.97 -14.27 -23.78
N ALA A 95 -21.98 -13.37 -23.81
CA ALA A 95 -20.57 -13.70 -24.04
C ALA A 95 -19.83 -14.12 -22.75
N ASN A 96 -20.27 -13.61 -21.58
CA ASN A 96 -19.72 -13.98 -20.28
C ASN A 96 -20.85 -14.27 -19.27
N PRO A 97 -21.40 -15.49 -19.24
CA PRO A 97 -22.59 -15.81 -18.44
C PRO A 97 -22.43 -15.66 -16.93
N LYS A 98 -21.19 -15.60 -16.42
CA LYS A 98 -20.89 -15.45 -14.99
C LYS A 98 -20.53 -14.01 -14.59
N GLY A 99 -20.40 -13.11 -15.56
CA GLY A 99 -19.70 -11.85 -15.36
C GLY A 99 -18.22 -12.07 -15.04
N GLY A 100 -17.47 -11.00 -14.87
CA GLY A 100 -16.04 -11.13 -14.60
C GLY A 100 -15.32 -9.79 -14.50
N PHE A 101 -14.08 -9.83 -14.07
CA PHE A 101 -13.24 -8.65 -13.99
C PHE A 101 -12.44 -8.51 -15.29
N VAL A 102 -12.57 -7.34 -15.92
CA VAL A 102 -11.84 -7.01 -17.15
C VAL A 102 -10.79 -5.95 -16.88
N LEU A 103 -9.66 -6.05 -17.57
CA LEU A 103 -8.58 -5.06 -17.49
C LEU A 103 -9.03 -3.74 -18.14
N THR A 104 -9.07 -2.66 -17.37
CA THR A 104 -9.45 -1.33 -17.86
C THR A 104 -8.25 -0.42 -18.05
N GLN A 105 -7.20 -0.53 -17.23
CA GLN A 105 -5.97 0.24 -17.37
C GLN A 105 -4.72 -0.55 -16.96
N ASN A 106 -3.59 -0.20 -17.55
CA ASN A 106 -2.27 -0.73 -17.23
C ASN A 106 -1.30 0.43 -16.98
N LEU A 107 -0.97 0.68 -15.72
CA LEU A 107 -0.10 1.77 -15.29
C LEU A 107 1.33 1.25 -15.17
N LEU A 108 2.25 1.88 -15.91
CA LEU A 108 3.65 1.50 -16.01
C LEU A 108 4.54 2.64 -15.53
N GLY A 109 5.56 2.34 -14.72
CA GLY A 109 6.55 3.34 -14.33
C GLY A 109 7.47 2.94 -13.17
N HIS A 110 7.00 2.12 -12.23
CA HIS A 110 7.92 1.59 -11.21
C HIS A 110 8.93 0.63 -11.83
N ALA A 111 10.16 0.69 -11.35
CA ALA A 111 11.26 -0.14 -11.83
C ALA A 111 11.34 -1.48 -11.10
N ARG A 112 10.64 -1.61 -9.97
CA ARG A 112 10.62 -2.79 -9.11
C ARG A 112 9.21 -3.02 -8.57
N GLU A 113 9.09 -4.06 -7.75
CA GLU A 113 7.81 -4.51 -7.23
C GLU A 113 6.99 -3.43 -6.51
N ILE A 114 5.68 -3.52 -6.66
CA ILE A 114 4.73 -2.66 -5.96
C ILE A 114 4.53 -3.18 -4.53
N THR A 115 4.81 -2.33 -3.55
CA THR A 115 4.76 -2.66 -2.12
C THR A 115 3.57 -2.02 -1.41
N GLY A 116 2.99 -0.96 -1.98
CA GLY A 116 1.82 -0.29 -1.41
C GLY A 116 0.97 0.39 -2.47
N LEU A 117 -0.34 0.40 -2.21
CA LEU A 117 -1.35 1.10 -3.00
C LEU A 117 -2.29 1.83 -2.04
N ALA A 118 -2.62 3.07 -2.34
CA ALA A 118 -3.55 3.88 -1.57
C ALA A 118 -4.31 4.82 -2.52
N VAL A 119 -5.58 5.10 -2.24
CA VAL A 119 -6.37 6.04 -3.05
C VAL A 119 -6.86 7.18 -2.18
N VAL A 120 -6.60 8.41 -2.62
CA VAL A 120 -7.19 9.63 -2.06
C VAL A 120 -7.98 10.30 -3.16
N ASP A 121 -9.29 10.41 -2.96
CA ASP A 121 -10.25 10.90 -3.94
C ASP A 121 -10.15 10.15 -5.28
N THR A 122 -9.52 10.74 -6.30
CA THR A 122 -9.31 10.13 -7.62
C THR A 122 -7.86 9.79 -7.92
N MET A 123 -6.97 10.12 -6.99
CA MET A 123 -5.53 9.93 -7.14
C MET A 123 -5.14 8.59 -6.53
N LEU A 124 -4.60 7.73 -7.37
CA LEU A 124 -3.91 6.53 -6.92
C LEU A 124 -2.48 6.90 -6.53
N TRP A 125 -2.09 6.48 -5.34
CA TRP A 125 -0.74 6.49 -4.83
C TRP A 125 -0.19 5.07 -4.85
N SER A 126 1.01 4.91 -5.37
CA SER A 126 1.73 3.64 -5.35
C SER A 126 3.15 3.83 -4.85
N CYS A 127 3.67 2.81 -4.17
CA CYS A 127 5.06 2.79 -3.76
C CYS A 127 5.73 1.46 -4.10
N SER A 128 7.06 1.49 -4.14
CA SER A 128 7.86 0.37 -4.62
C SER A 128 9.18 0.23 -3.88
N THR A 129 9.77 -0.97 -3.98
CA THR A 129 11.15 -1.21 -3.56
C THR A 129 12.19 -0.47 -4.39
N ASP A 130 11.79 0.23 -5.47
CA ASP A 130 12.65 1.18 -6.18
C ASP A 130 12.87 2.50 -5.42
N GLY A 131 12.22 2.67 -4.26
CA GLY A 131 12.33 3.87 -3.41
C GLY A 131 11.46 5.03 -3.84
N SER A 132 10.68 4.88 -4.92
CA SER A 132 9.78 5.90 -5.42
C SER A 132 8.36 5.75 -4.91
N ILE A 133 7.66 6.88 -4.85
CA ILE A 133 6.21 6.97 -4.72
C ILE A 133 5.69 7.63 -6.01
N ARG A 134 4.65 7.05 -6.61
CA ARG A 134 4.04 7.57 -7.84
C ARG A 134 2.58 7.90 -7.63
N ILE A 135 2.13 8.96 -8.29
CA ILE A 135 0.75 9.45 -8.24
C ILE A 135 0.15 9.40 -9.64
N TRP A 136 -1.05 8.81 -9.74
CA TRP A 136 -1.77 8.56 -10.98
C TRP A 136 -3.20 9.08 -10.87
N ASP A 137 -3.70 9.73 -11.92
CA ASP A 137 -5.12 10.10 -11.98
C ASP A 137 -5.92 8.98 -12.63
N MET A 138 -6.78 8.33 -11.84
CA MET A 138 -7.58 7.20 -12.30
C MET A 138 -8.71 7.60 -13.26
N LYS A 139 -9.09 8.90 -13.31
CA LYS A 139 -10.17 9.39 -14.19
C LYS A 139 -9.74 9.56 -15.64
N GLN A 140 -8.44 9.53 -15.93
CA GLN A 140 -7.91 9.70 -17.28
C GLN A 140 -7.23 8.40 -17.75
N PRO A 141 -7.99 7.43 -18.29
CA PRO A 141 -7.42 6.20 -18.79
C PRO A 141 -6.27 6.43 -19.76
N GLY A 142 -5.14 5.79 -19.51
CA GLY A 142 -3.93 5.91 -20.34
C GLY A 142 -3.10 7.17 -20.10
N ALA A 143 -3.49 8.05 -19.16
CA ALA A 143 -2.64 9.16 -18.76
C ALA A 143 -1.33 8.66 -18.13
N PRO A 144 -0.20 9.34 -18.40
CA PRO A 144 1.06 9.01 -17.74
C PRO A 144 0.99 9.33 -16.25
N CYS A 145 1.97 8.81 -15.50
CA CYS A 145 2.22 9.17 -14.11
C CYS A 145 2.23 10.70 -13.94
N GLN A 146 1.42 11.24 -13.03
CA GLN A 146 1.37 12.69 -12.79
C GLN A 146 2.56 13.18 -11.99
N HIS A 147 2.92 12.43 -10.94
CA HIS A 147 4.05 12.76 -10.08
C HIS A 147 4.86 11.51 -9.77
N CYS A 148 6.19 11.67 -9.79
CA CYS A 148 7.13 10.66 -9.34
C CYS A 148 7.99 11.29 -8.26
N ILE A 149 7.79 10.85 -7.02
CA ILE A 149 8.53 11.30 -5.84
C ILE A 149 9.66 10.31 -5.62
N THR A 150 10.89 10.77 -5.83
CA THR A 150 12.12 10.02 -5.59
C THR A 150 13.00 10.81 -4.63
N MET A 151 14.14 10.24 -4.25
CA MET A 151 15.19 11.06 -3.65
C MET A 151 15.45 12.30 -4.49
N ALA A 152 15.49 13.45 -3.81
CA ALA A 152 16.11 14.61 -4.39
C ALA A 152 17.60 14.29 -4.57
N PRO A 153 18.22 14.62 -5.72
CA PRO A 153 19.67 14.56 -5.81
C PRO A 153 20.25 15.43 -4.69
N GLU A 154 21.22 14.92 -3.94
CA GLU A 154 21.99 15.70 -2.97
C GLU A 154 22.74 16.83 -3.69
N ASN A 155 22.07 17.94 -3.97
CA ASN A 155 22.73 19.16 -4.41
C ASN A 155 22.76 20.14 -3.24
N ASN A 156 23.87 20.10 -2.53
CA ASN A 156 24.42 21.15 -1.68
C ASN A 156 24.67 22.44 -2.50
N SER A 157 23.60 23.11 -2.92
CA SER A 157 23.68 24.46 -3.47
C SER A 157 22.45 25.25 -3.04
N PRO A 158 22.59 26.42 -2.37
CA PRO A 158 21.45 27.26 -2.04
C PRO A 158 20.71 27.63 -3.33
N GLN A 159 19.42 27.29 -3.38
CA GLN A 159 18.57 27.54 -4.54
C GLN A 159 18.59 29.03 -4.90
N GLN A 160 19.07 29.37 -6.09
CA GLN A 160 18.74 30.67 -6.67
C GLN A 160 17.27 30.66 -7.10
N PRO A 161 16.52 31.77 -6.94
CA PRO A 161 15.15 31.88 -7.41
C PRO A 161 15.07 31.68 -8.92
N ILE A 162 14.24 30.74 -9.37
CA ILE A 162 14.00 30.50 -10.81
C ILE A 162 13.17 31.67 -11.37
N PRO A 163 13.57 32.34 -12.46
CA PRO A 163 12.79 33.42 -13.07
C PRO A 163 11.46 32.91 -13.68
N PRO A 164 10.39 33.72 -13.68
CA PRO A 164 9.03 33.29 -14.03
C PRO A 164 8.74 33.05 -15.53
N SER A 165 9.73 32.70 -16.35
CA SER A 165 9.53 32.51 -17.80
C SER A 165 10.45 31.45 -18.39
N SER A 166 10.06 30.18 -18.27
CA SER A 166 10.63 29.11 -19.09
C SER A 166 9.56 28.07 -19.41
N PRO A 167 9.16 27.89 -20.68
CA PRO A 167 8.21 26.86 -21.08
C PRO A 167 8.98 25.59 -21.45
N THR A 168 9.02 24.61 -20.55
CA THR A 168 9.43 23.23 -20.87
C THR A 168 8.53 22.25 -20.11
N GLY A 169 8.12 21.17 -20.79
CA GLY A 169 7.09 20.24 -20.35
C GLY A 169 7.34 19.63 -18.96
N GLY A 170 6.26 19.59 -18.17
CA GLY A 170 6.06 18.71 -17.01
C GLY A 170 7.28 18.44 -16.13
N GLN A 171 7.94 19.47 -15.60
CA GLN A 171 8.82 19.29 -14.45
C GLN A 171 7.95 18.90 -13.24
N PRO A 172 8.27 17.80 -12.52
CA PRO A 172 7.56 17.45 -11.30
C PRO A 172 7.70 18.59 -10.28
N THR A 173 6.57 19.06 -9.76
CA THR A 173 6.52 20.04 -8.69
C THR A 173 7.31 19.55 -7.47
N ASN A 174 8.06 20.44 -6.82
CA ASN A 174 8.88 20.17 -5.64
C ASN A 174 8.03 19.62 -4.47
N ASN A 175 7.80 18.31 -4.45
CA ASN A 175 6.97 17.61 -3.46
C ASN A 175 7.77 17.15 -2.20
N GLY A 176 9.00 17.64 -2.01
CA GLY A 176 9.93 17.22 -0.95
C GLY A 176 10.78 16.00 -1.35
N PRO A 177 11.88 15.70 -0.65
CA PRO A 177 12.70 14.52 -0.96
C PRO A 177 11.92 13.24 -0.62
N GLY A 178 11.92 12.30 -1.57
CA GLY A 178 11.38 10.95 -1.40
C GLY A 178 12.18 10.09 -0.40
N HIS A 179 12.00 8.78 -0.50
CA HIS A 179 12.69 7.79 0.34
C HIS A 179 14.03 7.36 -0.28
N THR A 180 15.06 7.15 0.56
CA THR A 180 16.42 6.74 0.11
C THR A 180 16.55 5.25 -0.14
N ASN A 181 15.56 4.48 0.31
CA ASN A 181 15.53 3.03 0.23
C ASN A 181 14.11 2.56 -0.13
N ALA A 182 13.93 1.25 -0.22
CA ALA A 182 12.65 0.61 -0.54
C ALA A 182 11.51 1.15 0.33
N VAL A 183 10.47 1.70 -0.32
CA VAL A 183 9.23 2.05 0.36
C VAL A 183 8.46 0.76 0.57
N THR A 184 8.07 0.47 1.81
CA THR A 184 7.53 -0.85 2.21
C THR A 184 6.01 -0.86 2.32
N GLY A 185 5.38 0.31 2.41
CA GLY A 185 3.92 0.40 2.44
C GLY A 185 3.39 1.82 2.38
N LEU A 186 2.09 1.91 2.10
CA LEU A 186 1.29 3.13 2.14
C LEU A 186 0.04 2.90 2.97
N VAL A 187 -0.37 3.91 3.75
CA VAL A 187 -1.68 3.94 4.41
C VAL A 187 -2.34 5.31 4.25
N ASN A 188 -3.66 5.32 4.12
CA ASN A 188 -4.43 6.55 4.12
C ASN A 188 -4.68 7.04 5.55
N PHE A 189 -4.56 8.34 5.75
CA PHE A 189 -4.94 9.00 6.98
C PHE A 189 -5.82 10.22 6.69
N LYS A 190 -6.99 10.28 7.31
CA LYS A 190 -7.90 11.42 7.22
C LYS A 190 -7.97 12.13 8.56
N SER A 191 -7.74 13.44 8.54
CA SER A 191 -7.71 14.33 9.69
C SER A 191 -8.70 15.48 9.48
N ALA A 192 -8.87 16.32 10.50
CA ALA A 192 -9.60 17.59 10.34
C ALA A 192 -8.90 18.56 9.35
N ALA A 193 -7.58 18.44 9.20
CA ALA A 193 -6.77 19.27 8.30
C ALA A 193 -6.81 18.82 6.83
N GLY A 194 -7.29 17.59 6.56
CA GLY A 194 -7.41 17.06 5.20
C GLY A 194 -7.08 15.57 5.09
N ASN A 195 -6.94 15.13 3.84
CA ASN A 195 -6.54 13.77 3.49
C ASN A 195 -5.02 13.69 3.32
N PHE A 196 -4.42 12.67 3.90
CA PHE A 196 -3.00 12.40 3.86
C PHE A 196 -2.74 10.96 3.43
N VAL A 197 -1.60 10.74 2.81
CA VAL A 197 -1.02 9.42 2.60
C VAL A 197 0.22 9.34 3.48
N LEU A 198 0.39 8.26 4.21
CA LEU A 198 1.61 7.97 4.96
C LEU A 198 2.39 6.89 4.24
N SER A 199 3.70 7.02 4.18
CA SER A 199 4.62 6.01 3.65
C SER A 199 5.63 5.59 4.69
N CYS A 200 6.02 4.31 4.67
CA CYS A 200 7.09 3.75 5.48
C CYS A 200 8.16 3.12 4.59
N SER A 201 9.41 3.09 5.05
CA SER A 201 10.55 2.69 4.23
C SER A 201 11.66 2.03 5.05
N LEU A 202 12.46 1.22 4.35
CA LEU A 202 13.70 0.66 4.88
C LEU A 202 14.82 1.70 5.06
N ASP A 203 14.57 2.96 4.74
CA ASP A 203 15.46 4.07 5.14
C ASP A 203 15.26 4.49 6.60
N GLY A 204 14.34 3.83 7.30
CA GLY A 204 14.02 4.06 8.70
C GLY A 204 13.04 5.20 8.92
N THR A 205 12.51 5.80 7.86
CA THR A 205 11.60 6.93 7.97
C THR A 205 10.14 6.58 7.69
N VAL A 206 9.25 7.27 8.39
CA VAL A 206 7.85 7.42 8.02
C VAL A 206 7.63 8.86 7.54
N LYS A 207 7.00 9.01 6.38
CA LYS A 207 6.69 10.32 5.79
C LYS A 207 5.20 10.50 5.63
N ALA A 208 4.73 11.73 5.83
CA ALA A 208 3.35 12.12 5.60
C ALA A 208 3.26 13.05 4.39
N TRP A 209 2.33 12.75 3.50
CA TRP A 209 2.12 13.48 2.25
C TRP A 209 0.70 14.04 2.24
N ASN A 210 0.56 15.30 1.85
CA ASN A 210 -0.75 15.84 1.54
C ASN A 210 -1.34 15.06 0.35
N GLY A 211 -2.49 14.42 0.56
CA GLY A 211 -3.07 13.48 -0.41
C GLY A 211 -3.56 14.13 -1.70
N VAL A 212 -3.75 15.46 -1.70
CA VAL A 212 -4.18 16.24 -2.86
C VAL A 212 -3.00 16.86 -3.59
N THR A 213 -2.10 17.55 -2.87
CA THR A 213 -0.99 18.29 -3.50
C THR A 213 0.24 17.43 -3.75
N GLY A 214 0.34 16.28 -3.09
CA GLY A 214 1.51 15.41 -3.14
C GLY A 214 2.68 15.88 -2.27
N GLN A 215 2.54 16.98 -1.54
CA GLN A 215 3.63 17.61 -0.81
C GLN A 215 3.95 16.87 0.49
N CYS A 216 5.23 16.62 0.78
CA CYS A 216 5.68 16.10 2.07
C CYS A 216 5.44 17.13 3.18
N VAL A 217 4.68 16.77 4.20
CA VAL A 217 4.33 17.64 5.34
C VAL A 217 5.04 17.24 6.63
N ALA A 218 5.49 15.99 6.76
CA ALA A 218 6.22 15.50 7.92
C ALA A 218 7.14 14.32 7.54
N SER A 219 8.22 14.15 8.31
CA SER A 219 9.13 13.02 8.22
C SER A 219 9.64 12.69 9.63
N GLU A 220 9.47 11.44 10.05
CA GLU A 220 9.98 10.91 11.31
C GLU A 220 11.02 9.81 11.04
N ASP A 221 12.06 9.74 11.85
CA ASP A 221 13.12 8.72 11.78
C ASP A 221 13.01 7.77 12.99
N HIS A 222 13.06 6.47 12.72
CA HIS A 222 12.99 5.40 13.70
C HIS A 222 14.32 4.68 13.95
N GLY A 223 15.40 5.08 13.26
CA GLY A 223 16.76 4.57 13.43
C GLY A 223 17.02 3.18 12.82
N GLU A 224 15.99 2.53 12.31
CA GLU A 224 16.02 1.19 11.71
C GLU A 224 14.91 1.09 10.65
N GLY A 225 15.10 0.24 9.63
CA GLY A 225 14.15 0.04 8.55
C GLY A 225 12.72 -0.25 9.04
N VAL A 226 11.76 0.52 8.53
CA VAL A 226 10.34 0.31 8.80
C VAL A 226 9.79 -0.67 7.78
N VAL A 227 9.43 -1.87 8.23
CA VAL A 227 9.08 -3.00 7.36
C VAL A 227 7.60 -2.98 7.00
N THR A 228 6.76 -2.49 7.90
CA THR A 228 5.31 -2.51 7.71
C THR A 228 4.62 -1.47 8.58
N MET A 229 3.44 -1.03 8.14
CA MET A 229 2.65 0.01 8.78
C MET A 229 1.17 -0.25 8.56
N THR A 230 0.35 0.05 9.57
CA THR A 230 -1.12 0.00 9.45
C THR A 230 -1.80 1.02 10.37
N MET A 231 -3.06 1.31 10.08
CA MET A 231 -3.91 2.14 10.94
C MET A 231 -4.66 1.27 11.94
N ILE A 232 -4.55 1.61 13.22
CA ILE A 232 -5.36 1.02 14.30
C ILE A 232 -6.20 2.11 14.97
N GLY A 233 -7.10 1.70 15.86
CA GLY A 233 -7.80 2.62 16.76
C GLY A 233 -7.32 2.42 18.19
N ASP A 234 -7.30 3.49 18.99
CA ASP A 234 -7.23 3.36 20.44
C ASP A 234 -8.53 2.77 21.02
N GLY A 235 -8.63 2.68 22.36
CA GLY A 235 -9.84 2.19 23.02
C GLY A 235 -11.11 3.01 22.75
N ASN A 236 -10.98 4.26 22.29
CA ASN A 236 -12.08 5.14 21.91
C ASN A 236 -12.30 5.21 20.38
N GLY A 237 -11.51 4.47 19.60
CA GLY A 237 -11.54 4.47 18.14
C GLY A 237 -10.80 5.62 17.47
N LYS A 238 -10.02 6.44 18.20
CA LYS A 238 -9.15 7.46 17.61
C LYS A 238 -8.02 6.80 16.82
N PRO A 239 -7.68 7.31 15.62
CA PRO A 239 -6.71 6.68 14.75
C PRO A 239 -5.29 6.78 15.32
N CYS A 240 -4.62 5.63 15.42
CA CYS A 240 -3.18 5.55 15.73
C CYS A 240 -2.45 4.87 14.58
N LEU A 241 -1.17 5.20 14.43
CA LEU A 241 -0.29 4.51 13.50
C LEU A 241 0.43 3.38 14.21
N LEU A 242 0.35 2.16 13.68
CA LEU A 242 1.14 1.02 14.15
C LEU A 242 2.24 0.73 13.12
N LEU A 243 3.48 0.63 13.61
CA LEU A 243 4.68 0.37 12.82
C LEU A 243 5.39 -0.88 13.32
N GLY A 244 5.99 -1.64 12.40
CA GLY A 244 6.86 -2.76 12.70
C GLY A 244 8.22 -2.60 12.02
N LEU A 245 9.30 -2.82 12.78
CA LEU A 245 10.68 -2.63 12.34
C LEU A 245 11.39 -3.97 12.03
N GLU A 246 12.60 -3.87 11.49
CA GLU A 246 13.48 -5.01 11.17
C GLU A 246 13.90 -5.81 12.40
N SER A 247 14.02 -5.19 13.57
CA SER A 247 14.38 -5.85 14.83
C SER A 247 13.24 -6.62 15.49
N GLY A 248 12.01 -6.45 15.02
CA GLY A 248 10.80 -6.91 15.72
C GLY A 248 10.19 -5.87 16.66
N THR A 249 10.87 -4.73 16.86
CA THR A 249 10.33 -3.59 17.60
C THR A 249 9.09 -3.04 16.88
N MET A 250 8.08 -2.66 17.65
CA MET A 250 6.90 -1.99 17.14
C MET A 250 6.63 -0.69 17.86
N PHE A 251 6.01 0.25 17.14
CA PHE A 251 5.59 1.52 17.69
C PHE A 251 4.11 1.78 17.42
N ILE A 252 3.43 2.30 18.43
CA ILE A 252 2.11 2.95 18.26
C ILE A 252 2.34 4.45 18.38
N ARG A 253 1.96 5.21 17.35
CA ARG A 253 2.17 6.65 17.24
C ARG A 253 0.86 7.41 17.16
N ASN A 254 0.87 8.60 17.73
CA ASN A 254 -0.16 9.60 17.53
C ASN A 254 -0.01 10.24 16.15
N LEU A 255 -1.10 10.59 15.47
CA LEU A 255 -1.06 11.25 14.17
C LEU A 255 -1.46 12.72 14.21
N GLU A 256 -2.18 13.16 15.24
CA GLU A 256 -2.67 14.54 15.36
C GLU A 256 -2.37 15.12 16.73
N PRO A 257 -1.95 16.39 16.83
CA PRO A 257 -1.89 17.07 18.12
C PRO A 257 -3.23 17.00 18.86
N THR A 258 -3.17 16.70 20.15
CA THR A 258 -4.29 16.63 21.07
C THR A 258 -4.05 17.57 22.25
N ALA A 259 -5.06 17.76 23.11
CA ALA A 259 -4.87 18.58 24.31
C ALA A 259 -3.77 18.04 25.25
N LYS A 260 -3.50 16.73 25.20
CA LYS A 260 -2.47 16.05 26.00
C LYS A 260 -1.14 15.94 25.25
N ILE A 261 -1.15 15.86 23.92
CA ILE A 261 0.02 15.57 23.08
C ILE A 261 0.17 16.67 22.04
N GLN A 262 1.17 17.53 22.17
CA GLN A 262 1.24 18.76 21.35
C GLN A 262 1.79 18.54 19.94
N ASP A 263 2.53 17.45 19.70
CA ASP A 263 3.17 17.16 18.42
C ASP A 263 2.51 15.98 17.70
N ALA A 264 2.30 16.11 16.38
CA ALA A 264 1.97 14.98 15.51
C ALA A 264 3.13 13.97 15.52
N PHE A 265 2.85 12.69 15.24
CA PHE A 265 3.84 11.59 15.25
C PHE A 265 4.45 11.27 16.62
N SER A 266 3.98 11.89 17.70
CA SER A 266 4.46 11.60 19.05
C SER A 266 4.37 10.10 19.39
N PRO A 267 5.41 9.52 20.02
CA PRO A 267 5.37 8.14 20.50
C PRO A 267 4.28 7.96 21.57
N LEU A 268 3.37 7.00 21.36
CA LEU A 268 2.40 6.58 22.38
C LEU A 268 2.91 5.36 23.14
N ILE A 269 3.29 4.31 22.39
CA ILE A 269 3.77 3.04 22.94
C ILE A 269 4.94 2.54 22.10
N GLN A 270 5.99 2.07 22.78
CA GLN A 270 7.05 1.27 22.18
C GLN A 270 6.98 -0.16 22.72
N LEU A 271 6.79 -1.11 21.83
CA LEU A 271 6.84 -2.55 22.12
C LEU A 271 8.19 -3.06 21.64
N SER A 272 9.06 -3.38 22.59
CA SER A 272 10.38 -3.96 22.33
C SER A 272 10.59 -5.17 23.24
N TYR A 273 11.67 -5.91 23.02
CA TYR A 273 12.01 -7.10 23.82
C TYR A 273 11.99 -6.85 25.34
N PHE A 274 12.30 -5.62 25.78
CA PHE A 274 12.31 -5.26 27.20
C PHE A 274 10.95 -4.85 27.75
N SER A 275 10.00 -4.44 26.90
CA SER A 275 8.71 -3.90 27.31
C SER A 275 7.52 -4.82 27.01
N ALA A 276 7.65 -5.75 26.07
CA ALA A 276 6.57 -6.62 25.64
C ALA A 276 7.07 -7.91 24.99
N ILE A 277 6.16 -8.88 24.82
CA ILE A 277 6.39 -10.01 23.91
C ILE A 277 6.31 -9.45 22.49
N VAL A 278 7.41 -9.56 21.75
CA VAL A 278 7.54 -9.11 20.36
C VAL A 278 8.19 -10.21 19.51
N HIS A 279 8.30 -9.97 18.21
CA HIS A 279 9.00 -10.87 17.29
C HIS A 279 10.51 -10.82 17.50
N ASP A 280 11.18 -11.94 17.26
CA ASP A 280 12.63 -12.02 17.12
C ASP A 280 12.98 -11.88 15.63
N GLY A 281 13.27 -10.64 15.20
CA GLY A 281 13.43 -10.27 13.80
C GLY A 281 12.21 -9.59 13.19
N ALA A 282 12.25 -9.36 11.87
CA ALA A 282 11.40 -8.38 11.21
C ALA A 282 9.91 -8.66 11.36
N VAL A 283 9.14 -7.62 11.67
CA VAL A 283 7.67 -7.68 11.61
C VAL A 283 7.24 -7.57 10.15
N ARG A 284 6.76 -8.66 9.56
CA ARG A 284 6.42 -8.75 8.12
C ARG A 284 4.98 -8.37 7.80
N SER A 285 4.08 -8.51 8.77
CA SER A 285 2.67 -8.22 8.56
C SER A 285 2.03 -7.63 9.80
N LEU A 286 1.19 -6.62 9.59
CA LEU A 286 0.33 -6.02 10.60
C LEU A 286 -1.10 -6.02 10.08
N CYS A 287 -2.04 -6.40 10.92
CA CYS A 287 -3.46 -6.40 10.58
C CYS A 287 -4.30 -5.91 11.76
N LYS A 288 -5.16 -4.91 11.51
CA LYS A 288 -6.17 -4.49 12.49
C LYS A 288 -7.18 -5.61 12.70
N GLY A 289 -7.43 -5.95 13.96
CA GLY A 289 -8.45 -6.89 14.37
C GLY A 289 -9.71 -6.22 14.93
N PRO A 290 -10.74 -7.03 15.26
CA PRO A 290 -11.95 -6.54 15.89
C PRO A 290 -11.69 -6.08 17.33
N ALA A 291 -12.57 -5.22 17.87
CA ALA A 291 -12.60 -4.85 19.29
C ALA A 291 -11.25 -4.36 19.86
N GLY A 292 -10.53 -3.52 19.10
CA GLY A 292 -9.26 -2.93 19.53
C GLY A 292 -8.08 -3.90 19.51
N THR A 293 -8.21 -5.07 18.86
CA THR A 293 -7.09 -5.99 18.67
C THR A 293 -6.29 -5.67 17.42
N PHE A 294 -5.04 -6.15 17.38
CA PHE A 294 -4.26 -6.23 16.15
C PHE A 294 -3.39 -7.49 16.16
N TYR A 295 -3.09 -7.96 14.95
CA TYR A 295 -2.32 -9.17 14.70
C TYR A 295 -1.00 -8.80 14.04
N THR A 296 0.05 -9.52 14.40
CA THR A 296 1.38 -9.33 13.85
C THR A 296 1.96 -10.67 13.43
N ALA A 297 2.75 -10.68 12.36
CA ALA A 297 3.51 -11.85 11.94
C ALA A 297 4.92 -11.42 11.55
N GLY A 298 5.92 -12.23 11.88
CA GLY A 298 7.33 -11.89 11.70
C GLY A 298 8.20 -13.05 11.23
N ASP A 299 9.50 -12.76 11.05
CA ASP A 299 10.50 -13.72 10.56
C ASP A 299 10.72 -14.92 11.51
N ASP A 300 10.33 -14.78 12.78
CA ASP A 300 10.34 -15.87 13.77
C ASP A 300 9.24 -16.93 13.53
N GLY A 301 8.43 -16.78 12.47
CA GLY A 301 7.37 -17.70 12.10
C GLY A 301 6.18 -17.69 13.04
N LYS A 302 6.08 -16.69 13.93
CA LYS A 302 4.97 -16.57 14.89
C LYS A 302 3.92 -15.61 14.36
N VAL A 303 2.69 -15.81 14.85
CA VAL A 303 1.62 -14.81 14.81
C VAL A 303 1.32 -14.42 16.24
N LEU A 304 1.42 -13.13 16.55
CA LEU A 304 1.11 -12.58 17.87
C LEU A 304 -0.18 -11.76 17.80
N VAL A 305 -0.91 -11.75 18.91
CA VAL A 305 -2.20 -11.05 19.04
C VAL A 305 -2.10 -10.10 20.21
N TYR A 306 -2.43 -8.84 19.95
CA TYR A 306 -2.42 -7.77 20.95
C TYR A 306 -3.80 -7.16 21.07
N GLN A 307 -4.10 -6.63 22.25
CA GLN A 307 -5.31 -5.86 22.50
C GLN A 307 -4.94 -4.52 23.09
N VAL A 308 -5.45 -3.45 22.48
CA VAL A 308 -5.35 -2.10 23.03
C VAL A 308 -6.48 -1.91 24.03
N THR A 309 -6.15 -2.00 25.32
CA THR A 309 -7.11 -1.79 26.41
C THR A 309 -6.91 -0.39 27.00
N GLY A 310 -7.80 0.54 26.68
CA GLY A 310 -7.82 1.89 27.25
C GLY A 310 -7.60 3.03 26.25
N ASP A 311 -7.82 4.25 26.73
CA ASP A 311 -7.50 5.49 26.04
C ASP A 311 -5.99 5.70 26.06
N LEU A 312 -5.38 5.86 24.88
CA LEU A 312 -3.94 6.09 24.74
C LEU A 312 -3.56 7.57 24.99
N GLY A 313 -4.49 8.38 25.49
CA GLY A 313 -4.30 9.79 25.77
C GLY A 313 -4.51 10.67 24.54
N LEU A 314 -5.30 10.19 23.57
CA LEU A 314 -5.64 10.90 22.35
C LEU A 314 -6.84 11.81 22.54
#